data_AF-A0AAD9ZPR7-F1
#
_entry.id   AF-A0AAD9ZPR7-F1
#
_cell.length_a   1.000
_cell.length_b   1.000
_cell.length_c   1.000
_cell.angle_alpha   90.00
_cell.angle_beta   90.00
_cell.angle_gamma   90.00
#
_symmetry.space_group_name_H-M   'P 1'
#
loop_
_entity.id
_entity.type
_entity.pdbx_description
1 polymer ?
#
loop_
_entity_poly.entity_id
_entity_poly.type
_entity_poly.pdbx_seq_one_letter_code
_entity_poly.pdbx_strand_id
1 'polypeptide(L)'
;MMDLIKFVLYYEKETKEMRLMELEEDYRCENGTPHIKVSSRILIHGAHVYTNKLFRFFQKELMGGIRVRMKEVFSDSELCIYEAMKEGRQRVYEVKFHSLTFDVSCSCKLFESIGMLYRHALKMFDLKILTSIPEHYILMRWNKDAKKGIFMSFDKYAQSSENDKSLQFYVLAS
;
A
#
# COMPACT_ATOMS: atom_id res chain seq x y z
N MET A 1 -3.27 37.64 -5.29
CA MET A 1 -2.96 36.92 -6.55
C MET A 1 -1.45 36.69 -6.54
N MET A 2 -0.99 35.44 -6.48
CA MET A 2 0.45 35.14 -6.59
C MET A 2 0.89 35.36 -8.04
N ASP A 3 2.00 36.07 -8.25
CA ASP A 3 2.63 36.13 -9.57
C ASP A 3 3.42 34.84 -9.87
N LEU A 4 3.72 34.61 -11.15
CA LEU A 4 4.36 33.39 -11.62
C LEU A 4 5.72 33.13 -10.96
N ILE A 5 6.50 34.18 -10.68
CA ILE A 5 7.84 34.05 -10.09
C ILE A 5 7.71 33.58 -8.64
N LYS A 6 6.79 34.15 -7.88
CA LYS A 6 6.51 33.72 -6.49
C LYS A 6 5.99 32.29 -6.43
N PHE A 7 5.16 31.88 -7.39
CA PHE A 7 4.70 30.50 -7.49
C PHE A 7 5.86 29.54 -7.76
N VAL A 8 6.74 29.85 -8.73
CA VAL A 8 7.89 28.98 -9.06
C VAL A 8 8.83 28.85 -7.86
N LEU A 9 9.17 29.95 -7.19
CA LEU A 9 10.05 29.92 -6.02
C LEU A 9 9.44 29.14 -4.85
N TYR A 10 8.13 29.30 -4.62
CA TYR A 10 7.41 28.51 -3.62
C TYR A 10 7.43 27.02 -3.98
N TYR A 11 7.09 26.67 -5.22
CA TYR A 11 7.07 25.28 -5.67
C TYR A 11 8.44 24.61 -5.56
N GLU A 12 9.52 25.29 -5.95
CA GLU A 12 10.89 24.78 -5.80
C GLU A 12 11.25 24.50 -4.34
N LYS A 13 10.85 25.40 -3.42
CA LYS A 13 11.06 25.24 -1.99
C LYS A 13 10.31 24.01 -1.46
N GLU A 14 9.00 23.92 -1.72
CA GLU A 14 8.17 22.79 -1.29
C GLU A 14 8.68 21.46 -1.89
N THR A 15 9.15 21.48 -3.14
CA THR A 15 9.72 20.28 -3.79
C THR A 15 11.01 19.82 -3.10
N LYS A 16 11.88 20.74 -2.69
CA LYS A 16 13.09 20.42 -1.92
C LYS A 16 12.74 19.82 -0.56
N GLU A 17 11.75 20.40 0.14
CA GLU A 17 11.27 19.86 1.42
C GLU A 17 10.66 18.46 1.24
N MET A 18 9.86 18.23 0.20
CA MET A 18 9.32 16.91 -0.12
C MET A 18 10.41 15.86 -0.36
N ARG A 19 11.43 16.18 -1.17
CA ARG A 19 12.56 15.26 -1.42
C ARG A 19 13.34 14.93 -0.16
N LEU A 20 13.55 15.91 0.73
CA LEU A 20 14.24 15.68 2.00
C LEU A 20 13.42 14.74 2.90
N MET A 21 12.10 14.93 2.98
CA MET A 21 11.20 14.04 3.72
C MET A 21 11.18 12.62 3.14
N GLU A 22 11.21 12.49 1.81
CA GLU A 22 11.30 11.19 1.15
C GLU A 22 12.61 10.47 1.48
N LEU A 23 13.75 11.18 1.45
CA LEU A 23 15.06 10.62 1.80
C LEU A 23 15.11 10.15 3.26
N GLU A 24 14.53 10.92 4.18
CA GLU A 24 14.45 10.52 5.59
C GLU A 24 13.59 9.26 5.77
N GLU A 25 12.47 9.17 5.05
CA GLU A 25 11.61 7.98 5.11
C GLU A 25 12.26 6.75 4.45
N ASP A 26 13.02 6.92 3.36
CA ASP A 26 13.83 5.85 2.77
C ASP A 26 14.86 5.32 3.78
N TYR A 27 15.63 6.23 4.39
CA TYR A 27 16.60 5.89 5.43
C TYR A 27 15.94 5.13 6.59
N ARG A 28 14.76 5.57 7.03
CA ARG A 28 13.99 4.86 8.07
C ARG A 28 13.51 3.50 7.61
N CYS A 29 13.09 3.34 6.36
CA CYS A 29 12.67 2.05 5.82
C CYS A 29 13.84 1.06 5.73
N GLU A 30 15.03 1.53 5.41
CA GLU A 30 16.24 0.71 5.31
C GLU A 30 16.80 0.35 6.69
N ASN A 31 16.80 1.30 7.63
CA ASN A 31 17.53 1.17 8.88
C ASN A 31 16.65 0.98 10.13
N GLY A 32 15.33 1.15 10.00
CA GLY A 32 14.38 1.10 11.10
C GLY A 32 13.38 -0.04 10.96
N THR A 33 13.24 -0.86 12.01
CA THR A 33 12.17 -1.85 12.07
C THR A 33 10.84 -1.19 12.46
N PRO A 34 9.77 -1.38 11.67
CA PRO A 34 8.47 -0.83 12.03
C PRO A 34 7.94 -1.43 13.33
N HIS A 35 7.40 -0.58 14.21
CA HIS A 35 6.82 -1.03 15.48
C HIS A 35 5.50 -1.79 15.26
N ILE A 36 5.52 -3.09 15.55
CA ILE A 36 4.35 -3.96 15.48
C ILE A 36 3.58 -3.90 16.81
N LYS A 37 2.31 -3.48 16.76
CA LYS A 37 1.45 -3.30 17.95
C LYS A 37 0.95 -4.63 18.53
N VAL A 38 0.73 -5.61 17.68
CA VAL A 38 0.20 -6.93 18.05
C VAL A 38 0.95 -7.98 17.26
N SER A 39 1.43 -9.03 17.94
CA SER A 39 2.10 -10.14 17.27
C SER A 39 1.09 -10.94 16.45
N SER A 40 1.09 -10.73 15.13
CA SER A 40 0.26 -11.45 14.17
C SER A 40 1.07 -11.70 12.90
N ARG A 41 0.92 -12.89 12.31
CA ARG A 41 1.68 -13.30 11.11
C ARG A 41 1.45 -12.34 9.94
N ILE A 42 0.22 -11.86 9.76
CA ILE A 42 -0.09 -10.93 8.66
C ILE A 42 0.54 -9.55 8.87
N LEU A 43 0.70 -9.10 10.12
CA LEU A 43 1.43 -7.87 10.43
C LEU A 43 2.93 -8.04 10.22
N ILE A 44 3.49 -9.20 10.60
CA ILE A 44 4.90 -9.52 10.32
C ILE A 44 5.15 -9.54 8.80
N HIS A 45 4.26 -10.18 8.03
CA HIS A 45 4.34 -10.17 6.58
C HIS A 45 4.20 -8.75 6.01
N GLY A 46 3.23 -7.98 6.48
CA GLY A 46 3.05 -6.58 6.08
C GLY A 46 4.27 -5.70 6.36
N ALA A 47 4.89 -5.84 7.53
CA ALA A 47 6.12 -5.16 7.90
C ALA A 47 7.29 -5.55 6.98
N HIS A 48 7.27 -6.77 6.46
CA HIS A 48 8.27 -7.25 5.53
C HIS A 48 8.04 -6.72 4.10
N VAL A 49 6.81 -6.49 3.63
CA VAL A 49 6.59 -6.15 2.21
C VAL A 49 6.36 -4.65 1.96
N TYR A 50 5.87 -3.92 2.96
CA TYR A 50 5.52 -2.51 2.81
C TYR A 50 6.60 -1.57 3.35
N THR A 51 6.64 -0.35 2.79
CA THR A 51 7.41 0.75 3.39
C THR A 51 6.90 1.08 4.80
N ASN A 52 7.72 1.68 5.66
CA ASN A 52 7.34 1.99 7.04
C ASN A 52 6.07 2.84 7.15
N LYS A 53 5.95 3.88 6.31
CA LYS A 53 4.75 4.72 6.24
C LYS A 53 3.50 3.92 5.89
N LEU A 54 3.62 3.01 4.93
CA LEU A 54 2.51 2.21 4.47
C LEU A 54 2.15 1.10 5.45
N PHE A 55 3.14 0.45 6.06
CA PHE A 55 2.93 -0.50 7.14
C PHE A 55 2.17 0.15 8.32
N ARG A 56 2.51 1.39 8.69
CA ARG A 56 1.76 2.13 9.71
C ARG A 56 0.28 2.31 9.34
N PHE A 57 0.00 2.59 8.06
CA PHE A 57 -1.37 2.67 7.56
C PHE A 57 -2.07 1.31 7.60
N PHE A 58 -1.43 0.26 7.08
CA PHE A 58 -1.93 -1.12 7.09
C PHE A 58 -2.27 -1.59 8.51
N GLN A 59 -1.35 -1.39 9.45
CA GLN A 59 -1.56 -1.72 10.86
C GLN A 59 -2.73 -0.93 11.47
N LYS A 60 -2.88 0.36 11.12
CA LYS A 60 -4.02 1.17 11.57
C LYS A 60 -5.34 0.63 11.03
N GLU A 61 -5.40 0.25 9.75
CA GLU A 61 -6.62 -0.28 9.15
C GLU A 61 -6.97 -1.68 9.67
N LEU A 62 -5.97 -2.54 9.90
CA LEU A 62 -6.17 -3.86 10.51
C LEU A 62 -6.77 -3.72 11.92
N MET A 63 -6.16 -2.89 12.76
CA MET A 63 -6.68 -2.59 14.09
C MET A 63 -8.07 -1.92 14.03
N GLY A 64 -8.31 -1.10 13.02
CA GLY A 64 -9.62 -0.47 12.75
C GLY A 64 -10.71 -1.48 12.39
N GLY A 65 -10.33 -2.66 11.89
CA GLY A 65 -11.23 -3.78 11.59
C GLY A 65 -11.90 -4.40 12.82
N ILE A 66 -11.33 -4.21 14.02
CA ILE A 66 -11.90 -4.74 15.28
C ILE A 66 -13.32 -4.23 15.52
N ARG A 67 -13.61 -2.97 15.14
CA ARG A 67 -14.93 -2.33 15.30
C ARG A 67 -15.89 -2.61 14.14
N VAL A 68 -15.49 -3.46 13.20
CA VAL A 68 -16.33 -3.88 12.06
C VAL A 68 -16.96 -5.20 12.42
N ARG A 69 -18.29 -5.23 12.47
CA ARG A 69 -19.07 -6.45 12.56
C ARG A 69 -19.28 -6.99 11.15
N MET A 70 -19.07 -8.29 10.99
CA MET A 70 -19.30 -9.01 9.74
C MET A 70 -20.44 -9.99 9.98
N LYS A 71 -21.48 -9.90 9.16
CA LYS A 71 -22.59 -10.86 9.15
C LYS A 71 -22.56 -11.62 7.84
N GLU A 72 -22.42 -12.93 7.90
CA GLU A 72 -22.53 -13.76 6.70
C GLU A 72 -23.98 -13.71 6.18
N VAL A 73 -24.12 -13.45 4.89
CA VAL A 73 -25.43 -13.45 4.21
C VAL A 73 -25.55 -14.53 3.16
N PHE A 74 -24.41 -15.00 2.64
CA PHE A 74 -24.34 -16.08 1.68
C PHE A 74 -22.97 -16.76 1.78
N SER A 75 -22.94 -18.08 1.67
CA SER A 75 -21.71 -18.83 1.50
C SER A 75 -21.97 -20.08 0.67
N ASP A 76 -21.15 -20.29 -0.34
CA ASP A 76 -20.97 -21.56 -1.03
C ASP A 76 -19.49 -22.00 -0.96
N SER A 77 -19.09 -22.96 -1.79
CA SER A 77 -17.72 -23.50 -1.80
C SER A 77 -16.67 -22.50 -2.28
N GLU A 78 -17.02 -21.57 -3.17
CA GLU A 78 -16.07 -20.67 -3.85
C GLU A 78 -16.23 -19.22 -3.40
N LEU A 79 -17.44 -18.82 -3.01
CA LEU A 79 -17.82 -17.44 -2.74
C LEU A 79 -18.49 -17.33 -1.37
N CYS A 80 -17.98 -16.41 -0.55
CA CYS A 80 -18.66 -15.97 0.65
C CYS A 80 -19.00 -14.48 0.55
N ILE A 81 -20.21 -14.10 0.95
CA ILE A 81 -20.68 -12.72 1.00
C ILE A 81 -21.04 -12.36 2.44
N TYR A 82 -20.52 -11.21 2.88
CA TYR A 82 -20.74 -10.64 4.19
C TYR A 82 -21.26 -9.21 4.09
N GLU A 83 -22.10 -8.86 5.05
CA GLU A 83 -22.44 -7.47 5.36
C GLU A 83 -21.52 -6.95 6.45
N ALA A 84 -20.70 -5.96 6.10
CA ALA A 84 -19.82 -5.24 7.00
C ALA A 84 -20.53 -4.00 7.56
N MET A 85 -20.59 -3.92 8.89
CA MET A 85 -21.23 -2.81 9.61
C MET A 85 -20.25 -2.25 10.64
N LYS A 86 -20.06 -0.93 10.61
CA LYS A 86 -19.28 -0.25 11.65
C LYS A 86 -20.18 0.05 12.84
N GLU A 87 -19.72 -0.29 14.04
CA GLU A 87 -20.42 0.06 15.29
C GLU A 87 -20.78 1.56 15.33
N GLY A 88 -22.04 1.87 15.63
CA GLY A 88 -22.57 3.23 15.68
C GLY A 88 -22.88 3.88 14.32
N ARG A 89 -22.85 3.13 13.21
CA ARG A 89 -23.24 3.62 11.87
C ARG A 89 -24.31 2.72 11.24
N GLN A 90 -25.23 3.32 10.49
CA GLN A 90 -26.27 2.60 9.74
C GLN A 90 -25.77 2.06 8.39
N ARG A 91 -24.66 2.59 7.85
CA ARG A 91 -24.17 2.19 6.53
C ARG A 91 -23.63 0.75 6.56
N VAL A 92 -24.20 -0.08 5.70
CA VAL A 92 -23.78 -1.47 5.45
C VAL A 92 -22.93 -1.50 4.18
N TYR A 93 -21.88 -2.30 4.18
CA TYR A 93 -21.06 -2.58 3.00
C TYR A 93 -21.09 -4.06 2.68
N GLU A 94 -21.26 -4.39 1.41
CA GLU A 94 -21.14 -5.76 0.94
C GLU A 94 -19.65 -6.08 0.76
N VAL A 95 -19.23 -7.23 1.27
CA VAL A 95 -17.87 -7.77 1.15
C VAL A 95 -17.97 -9.17 0.59
N LYS A 96 -17.32 -9.41 -0.56
CA LYS A 96 -17.25 -10.73 -1.19
C LYS A 96 -15.84 -11.27 -1.08
N PHE A 97 -15.72 -12.55 -0.76
CA PHE A 97 -14.46 -13.27 -0.70
C PHE A 97 -14.51 -14.49 -1.62
N HIS A 98 -13.52 -14.62 -2.48
CA HIS A 98 -13.34 -15.79 -3.34
C HIS A 98 -12.29 -16.71 -2.72
N SER A 99 -12.69 -17.92 -2.34
CA SER A 99 -11.84 -18.88 -1.63
C SER A 99 -10.68 -19.41 -2.46
N LEU A 100 -10.83 -19.46 -3.79
CA LEU A 100 -9.79 -19.97 -4.70
C LEU A 100 -8.69 -18.95 -4.98
N THR A 101 -9.07 -17.69 -5.19
CA THR A 101 -8.12 -16.61 -5.54
C THR A 101 -7.67 -15.79 -4.34
N PHE A 102 -8.33 -15.94 -3.19
CA PHE A 102 -8.20 -15.09 -2.01
C PHE A 102 -8.56 -13.62 -2.26
N ASP A 103 -9.30 -13.34 -3.32
CA ASP A 103 -9.74 -12.00 -3.66
C ASP A 103 -10.87 -11.55 -2.73
N VAL A 104 -10.73 -10.34 -2.22
CA VAL A 104 -11.77 -9.60 -1.51
C VAL A 104 -12.22 -8.39 -2.34
N SER A 105 -13.52 -8.32 -2.62
CA SER A 105 -14.15 -7.12 -3.14
C SER A 105 -15.06 -6.50 -2.09
N CYS A 106 -15.09 -5.17 -2.00
CA CYS A 106 -15.97 -4.47 -1.08
C CYS A 106 -16.68 -3.32 -1.78
N SER A 107 -17.96 -3.11 -1.46
CA SER A 107 -18.74 -1.99 -2.00
C SER A 107 -18.22 -0.61 -1.56
N CYS A 108 -17.24 -0.54 -0.65
CA CYS A 108 -16.55 0.72 -0.34
C CYS A 108 -15.55 1.17 -1.42
N LYS A 109 -15.14 0.27 -2.32
CA LYS A 109 -14.27 0.55 -3.48
C LYS A 109 -12.93 1.23 -3.18
N LEU A 110 -12.44 1.09 -1.94
CA LEU A 110 -11.24 1.79 -1.48
C LEU A 110 -9.95 1.15 -2.01
N PHE A 111 -9.93 -0.17 -2.19
CA PHE A 111 -8.78 -0.82 -2.81
C PHE A 111 -8.69 -0.40 -4.28
N GLU A 112 -9.81 -0.43 -5.01
CA GLU A 112 -9.88 -0.04 -6.42
C GLU A 112 -9.54 1.44 -6.63
N SER A 113 -9.83 2.30 -5.65
CA SER A 113 -9.55 3.74 -5.73
C SER A 113 -8.12 4.12 -5.31
N ILE A 114 -7.57 3.49 -4.26
CA ILE A 114 -6.32 3.93 -3.60
C ILE A 114 -5.20 2.89 -3.77
N GLY A 115 -5.53 1.66 -4.17
CA GLY A 115 -4.61 0.53 -4.28
C GLY A 115 -4.18 -0.03 -2.93
N MET A 116 -4.99 0.16 -1.88
CA MET A 116 -4.64 -0.20 -0.50
C MET A 116 -5.75 -0.99 0.19
N LEU A 117 -5.35 -2.09 0.85
CA LEU A 117 -6.25 -2.90 1.65
C LEU A 117 -6.79 -2.06 2.81
N TYR A 118 -8.11 -1.99 2.90
CA TYR A 118 -8.82 -1.23 3.93
C TYR A 118 -9.47 -2.17 4.96
N ARG A 119 -9.92 -1.61 6.09
CA ARG A 119 -10.44 -2.39 7.23
C ARG A 119 -11.45 -3.49 6.90
N HIS A 120 -12.31 -3.33 5.88
CA HIS A 120 -13.29 -4.37 5.53
C HIS A 120 -12.61 -5.60 4.92
N ALA A 121 -11.68 -5.40 3.98
CA ALA A 121 -10.92 -6.49 3.40
C ALA A 121 -9.97 -7.14 4.43
N LEU A 122 -9.33 -6.32 5.25
CA LEU A 122 -8.46 -6.82 6.33
C LEU A 122 -9.24 -7.60 7.39
N LYS A 123 -10.46 -7.18 7.71
CA LYS A 123 -11.32 -7.95 8.61
C LYS A 123 -11.76 -9.28 7.98
N MET A 124 -11.92 -9.33 6.66
CA MET A 124 -12.18 -10.58 5.95
C MET A 124 -10.98 -11.54 6.01
N PHE A 125 -9.76 -11.01 5.87
CA PHE A 125 -8.53 -11.80 6.03
C PHE A 125 -8.39 -12.38 7.43
N ASP A 126 -8.72 -11.59 8.46
CA ASP A 126 -8.78 -12.04 9.86
C ASP A 126 -9.79 -13.19 10.04
N LEU A 127 -11.01 -13.04 9.49
CA LEU A 127 -12.04 -14.09 9.56
C LEU A 127 -11.65 -15.40 8.85
N LYS A 128 -10.93 -15.29 7.74
CA LYS A 128 -10.43 -16.44 6.96
C LYS A 128 -9.04 -16.89 7.40
N ILE A 129 -8.53 -16.34 8.51
CA ILE A 129 -7.27 -16.74 9.17
C ILE A 129 -6.09 -16.66 8.19
N LEU A 130 -6.09 -15.66 7.30
CA LEU A 130 -4.98 -15.46 6.39
C LEU A 130 -3.76 -14.93 7.16
N THR A 131 -2.65 -15.64 7.02
CA THR A 131 -1.40 -15.32 7.71
C THR A 131 -0.45 -14.44 6.89
N SER A 132 -0.76 -14.23 5.61
CA SER A 132 0.00 -13.42 4.67
C SER A 132 -0.94 -12.60 3.80
N ILE A 133 -0.41 -11.54 3.21
CA ILE A 133 -1.12 -10.68 2.27
C ILE A 133 -1.03 -11.37 0.90
N PRO A 134 -2.14 -11.66 0.21
CA PRO A 134 -2.10 -12.23 -1.14
C PRO A 134 -1.31 -11.32 -2.09
N GLU A 135 -0.54 -11.93 -3.00
CA GLU A 135 0.47 -11.22 -3.80
C GLU A 135 -0.13 -10.12 -4.68
N HIS A 136 -1.31 -10.33 -5.25
CA HIS A 136 -2.02 -9.35 -6.08
C HIS A 136 -2.43 -8.07 -5.31
N TYR A 137 -2.41 -8.09 -3.97
CA TYR A 137 -2.61 -6.89 -3.13
C TYR A 137 -1.31 -6.14 -2.81
N ILE A 138 -0.15 -6.66 -3.20
CA ILE A 138 1.17 -6.04 -2.98
C ILE A 138 1.56 -5.29 -4.25
N LEU A 139 1.03 -4.08 -4.43
CA LEU A 139 1.33 -3.27 -5.61
C LEU A 139 2.78 -2.77 -5.59
N MET A 140 3.42 -2.70 -6.76
CA MET A 140 4.82 -2.28 -6.89
C MET A 140 5.08 -0.89 -6.28
N ARG A 141 4.18 0.08 -6.46
CA ARG A 141 4.25 1.43 -5.86
C ARG A 141 4.38 1.42 -4.32
N TRP A 142 3.90 0.36 -3.70
CA TRP A 142 3.75 0.22 -2.26
C TRP A 142 4.76 -0.74 -1.62
N ASN A 143 5.49 -1.47 -2.46
CA ASN A 143 6.49 -2.44 -2.04
C ASN A 143 7.77 -1.71 -1.58
N LYS A 144 8.35 -2.13 -0.46
CA LYS A 144 9.62 -1.59 0.05
C LYS A 144 10.77 -1.73 -0.96
N ASP A 145 10.71 -2.75 -1.83
CA ASP A 145 11.77 -3.05 -2.80
C ASP A 145 11.50 -2.43 -4.18
N ALA A 146 10.51 -1.54 -4.31
CA ALA A 146 10.15 -0.89 -5.57
C ALA A 146 11.35 -0.20 -6.25
N LYS A 147 12.18 0.50 -5.47
CA LYS A 147 13.38 1.21 -5.96
C LYS A 147 14.49 0.24 -6.42
N LYS A 148 14.60 -0.94 -5.81
CA LYS A 148 15.57 -1.98 -6.23
C LYS A 148 15.19 -2.58 -7.58
N GLY A 149 13.89 -2.79 -7.83
CA GLY A 149 13.39 -3.26 -9.12
C GLY A 149 13.72 -2.31 -10.27
N ILE A 150 13.62 -1.00 -10.02
CA ILE A 150 14.00 0.04 -10.99
C ILE A 150 15.51 -0.03 -11.29
N PHE A 151 16.35 -0.11 -10.26
CA PHE A 151 17.81 -0.21 -10.43
C PHE A 151 18.23 -1.46 -11.23
N MET A 152 17.65 -2.63 -10.92
CA MET A 152 17.92 -3.87 -11.67
C MET A 152 17.44 -3.81 -13.12
N SER A 153 16.34 -3.11 -13.39
CA SER A 153 15.87 -2.89 -14.78
C SER A 153 16.78 -1.93 -15.54
N PHE A 154 17.37 -0.95 -14.84
CA PHE A 154 18.30 0.02 -15.40
C PHE A 154 19.66 -0.61 -15.71
N ASP A 155 20.18 -1.48 -14.84
CA ASP A 155 21.43 -2.22 -15.09
C ASP A 155 21.31 -3.16 -16.30
N LYS A 156 20.17 -3.84 -16.44
CA LYS A 156 19.88 -4.67 -17.63
C LYS A 156 19.76 -3.83 -18.90
N TYR A 157 19.23 -2.61 -18.80
CA TYR A 157 19.11 -1.70 -19.95
C TYR A 157 20.44 -1.04 -20.31
N ALA A 158 21.24 -0.65 -19.32
CA ALA A 158 22.57 -0.07 -19.47
C ALA A 158 23.57 -1.06 -20.09
N GLN A 159 23.46 -2.35 -19.76
CA GLN A 159 24.21 -3.41 -20.43
C GLN A 159 23.77 -3.64 -21.89
N SER A 160 22.58 -3.17 -22.29
CA SER A 160 22.07 -3.28 -23.66
C SER A 160 22.25 -2.01 -24.52
N SER A 161 22.62 -0.87 -23.92
CA SER A 161 22.62 0.45 -24.57
C SER A 161 23.96 1.16 -24.52
N GLU A 162 25.07 0.45 -24.74
CA GLU A 162 26.42 1.05 -24.76
C GLU A 162 26.70 2.01 -25.94
N ASN A 163 25.68 2.53 -26.64
CA ASN A 163 25.89 3.28 -27.88
C ASN A 163 25.09 4.58 -28.08
N ASP A 164 24.53 5.20 -27.04
CA ASP A 164 23.93 6.54 -27.22
C ASP A 164 24.25 7.52 -26.06
N LYS A 165 25.09 8.51 -26.37
CA LYS A 165 25.58 9.54 -25.43
C LYS A 165 24.54 10.65 -25.13
N SER A 166 23.30 10.51 -25.57
CA SER A 166 22.27 11.54 -25.39
C SER A 166 21.55 11.51 -24.03
N LEU A 167 21.73 10.48 -23.20
CA LEU A 167 20.96 10.30 -21.95
C LEU A 167 21.64 10.82 -20.68
N GLN A 168 22.84 11.42 -20.77
CA GLN A 168 23.54 12.02 -19.62
C GLN A 168 22.75 13.20 -18.98
N PHE A 169 21.73 13.74 -19.65
CA PHE A 169 20.93 14.84 -19.13
C PHE A 169 19.89 14.43 -18.07
N TYR A 170 19.46 13.17 -18.01
CA TYR A 170 18.47 12.74 -17.01
C TYR A 170 19.07 12.50 -15.61
N VAL A 171 20.39 12.34 -15.52
CA VAL A 171 21.11 11.91 -14.30
C VAL A 171 21.24 13.04 -13.26
N LEU A 172 21.01 14.31 -13.62
CA LEU A 172 21.24 15.45 -12.71
C LEU A 172 19.96 16.07 -12.11
N ALA A 173 18.78 15.49 -12.35
CA ALA A 173 17.50 16.14 -11.99
C ALA A 173 16.56 15.34 -11.07
N SER A 174 17.01 14.25 -10.43
CA SER A 174 16.23 13.50 -9.44
C SER A 174 16.84 13.60 -8.05
#